data_AF-A0A961LQR3-F1
#
_entry.id   AF-A0A961LQR3-F1
#
_cell.length_a   1.000
_cell.length_b   1.000
_cell.length_c   1.000
_cell.angle_alpha   90.00
_cell.angle_beta   90.00
_cell.angle_gamma   90.00
#
_symmetry.space_group_name_H-M   'P 1'
#
loop_
_entity.id
_entity.type
_entity.pdbx_description
1 polymer ?
#
loop_
_entity_poly.entity_id
_entity_poly.type
_entity_poly.pdbx_seq_one_letter_code
_entity_poly.pdbx_strand_id
1 'polypeptide(L)'
;MPRWFDVTAHSAACPGSFCDGAWNVVVEGRKLAGTAQRWRATPAGRVVLIHAAILIGTPDAALWPVLGALQAAAFPDEPSLRADNHIALEGLMAGAMSRTAFPGALIRAAKDRLSALAHRERRAA
;
A
#
# COMPACT_ATOMS: atom_id res chain seq x y z
N MET A 1 -18.05 10.81 6.54
CA MET A 1 -16.82 10.39 7.27
C MET A 1 -15.72 11.37 6.90
N PRO A 2 -14.89 11.85 7.85
CA PRO A 2 -13.79 12.75 7.53
C PRO A 2 -12.86 12.10 6.49
N ARG A 3 -12.53 12.83 5.43
CA ARG A 3 -11.44 12.46 4.51
C ARG A 3 -10.15 12.98 5.12
N TRP A 4 -9.35 12.06 5.66
CA TRP A 4 -8.05 12.36 6.28
C TRP A 4 -6.98 12.73 5.26
N PHE A 5 -7.17 12.24 4.03
CA PHE A 5 -6.34 12.52 2.88
C PHE A 5 -7.28 12.83 1.70
N ASP A 6 -6.91 13.80 0.88
CA ASP A 6 -7.61 14.05 -0.39
C ASP A 6 -7.02 13.19 -1.51
N VAL A 7 -6.96 11.88 -1.24
CA VAL A 7 -6.39 10.87 -2.15
C VAL A 7 -7.44 9.79 -2.35
N THR A 8 -7.85 9.59 -3.60
CA THR A 8 -8.79 8.51 -3.96
C THR A 8 -8.00 7.26 -4.30
N ALA A 9 -8.04 6.28 -3.40
CA ALA A 9 -7.36 5.00 -3.54
C ALA A 9 -8.35 3.84 -3.57
N HIS A 10 -7.98 2.76 -4.26
CA HIS A 10 -8.72 1.50 -4.30
C HIS A 10 -7.77 0.30 -4.33
N SER A 11 -8.31 -0.91 -4.14
CA SER A 11 -7.52 -2.13 -4.21
C SER A 11 -7.57 -2.75 -5.60
N ALA A 12 -6.41 -3.08 -6.17
CA ALA A 12 -6.29 -3.77 -7.45
C ALA A 12 -4.88 -4.35 -7.66
N ALA A 13 -4.77 -5.29 -8.63
CA ALA A 13 -3.48 -5.64 -9.22
C ALA A 13 -2.92 -4.45 -10.03
N CYS A 14 -1.60 -4.37 -10.15
CA CYS A 14 -0.88 -3.36 -10.91
C CYS A 14 0.31 -4.02 -11.60
N PRO A 15 0.10 -4.70 -12.75
CA PRO A 15 1.15 -5.46 -13.43
C PRO A 15 2.36 -4.59 -13.74
N GLY A 16 3.58 -5.13 -13.62
CA GLY A 16 4.82 -4.36 -13.81
C GLY A 16 5.16 -3.41 -12.65
N SER A 17 4.47 -3.53 -11.51
CA SER A 17 4.86 -2.89 -10.26
C SER A 17 5.65 -3.83 -9.35
N PHE A 18 6.36 -3.28 -8.35
CA PHE A 18 7.11 -4.08 -7.38
C PHE A 18 6.19 -5.04 -6.63
N CYS A 19 6.52 -6.33 -6.59
CA CYS A 19 5.78 -7.33 -5.82
C CYS A 19 4.26 -7.24 -6.07
N ASP A 20 3.83 -7.32 -7.33
CA ASP A 20 2.42 -7.19 -7.68
C ASP A 20 1.54 -8.27 -6.99
N GLY A 21 0.28 -7.93 -6.78
CA GLY A 21 -0.72 -8.79 -6.15
C GLY A 21 -2.09 -8.15 -6.19
N ALA A 22 -3.15 -8.94 -5.98
CA ALA A 22 -4.53 -8.49 -6.17
C ALA A 22 -4.98 -7.33 -5.24
N TRP A 23 -4.24 -7.07 -4.16
CA TRP A 23 -4.65 -6.18 -3.06
C TRP A 23 -3.72 -4.98 -2.85
N ASN A 24 -3.01 -4.53 -3.87
CA ASN A 24 -2.26 -3.27 -3.76
C ASN A 24 -3.18 -2.10 -3.46
N VAL A 25 -2.64 -1.02 -2.90
CA VAL A 25 -3.31 0.28 -2.86
C VAL A 25 -2.92 1.04 -4.12
N VAL A 26 -3.91 1.32 -4.98
CA VAL A 26 -3.73 1.95 -6.29
C VAL A 26 -4.36 3.33 -6.30
N VAL A 27 -3.63 4.29 -6.87
CA VAL A 27 -4.05 5.68 -7.09
C VAL A 27 -3.76 6.02 -8.55
N GLU A 28 -4.76 6.51 -9.29
CA GLU A 28 -4.63 6.85 -10.71
C GLU A 28 -4.06 5.70 -11.57
N GLY A 29 -4.43 4.46 -11.27
CA GLY A 29 -3.94 3.26 -11.97
C GLY A 29 -2.50 2.84 -11.61
N ARG A 30 -1.84 3.57 -10.71
CA ARG A 30 -0.44 3.33 -10.29
C ARG A 30 -0.38 2.83 -8.86
N LYS A 31 0.57 1.94 -8.56
CA LYS A 31 0.74 1.35 -7.23
C LYS A 31 1.37 2.36 -6.27
N LEU A 32 0.64 2.66 -5.19
CA LEU A 32 1.11 3.44 -4.04
C LEU A 32 1.65 2.55 -2.93
N ALA A 33 1.00 1.42 -2.68
CA ALA A 33 1.42 0.51 -1.62
C ALA A 33 1.19 -0.96 -1.99
N GLY A 34 2.11 -1.83 -1.57
CA GLY A 34 1.91 -3.28 -1.57
C GLY A 34 1.36 -3.73 -0.22
N THR A 35 0.49 -4.73 -0.21
CA THR A 35 -0.02 -5.35 1.03
C THR A 35 0.41 -6.80 1.11
N ALA A 36 0.66 -7.29 2.32
CA ALA A 36 0.82 -8.71 2.56
C ALA A 36 0.24 -9.10 3.92
N GLN A 37 -0.05 -10.40 4.04
CA GLN A 37 -0.68 -10.97 5.22
C GLN A 37 -0.11 -12.34 5.54
N ARG A 38 -0.10 -12.67 6.83
CA ARG A 38 0.21 -14.01 7.32
C ARG A 38 -0.83 -14.44 8.33
N TRP A 39 -1.43 -15.60 8.08
CA TRP A 39 -2.45 -16.19 8.93
C TRP A 39 -1.88 -17.35 9.73
N ARG A 40 -2.31 -17.48 10.98
CA ARG A 40 -1.98 -18.61 11.84
C ARG A 40 -3.20 -19.03 12.65
N ALA A 41 -3.55 -20.31 12.61
CA ALA A 41 -4.54 -20.86 13.52
C ALA A 41 -3.90 -21.08 14.91
N THR A 42 -4.66 -20.78 15.97
CA THR A 42 -4.27 -21.00 17.36
C THR A 42 -5.44 -21.67 18.10
N PRO A 43 -5.24 -22.28 19.28
CA PRO A 43 -6.35 -22.81 20.08
C PRO A 43 -7.42 -21.78 20.43
N ALA A 44 -7.05 -20.49 20.51
CA ALA A 44 -7.96 -19.39 20.78
C ALA A 44 -8.64 -18.80 19.53
N GLY A 45 -8.33 -19.33 18.34
CA GLY A 45 -8.86 -18.84 17.07
C GLY A 45 -7.78 -18.45 16.05
N ARG A 46 -8.19 -17.82 14.95
CA ARG A 46 -7.27 -17.37 13.90
C ARG A 46 -6.66 -16.02 14.25
N VAL A 47 -5.33 -15.93 14.13
CA VAL A 47 -4.57 -14.69 14.24
C VAL A 47 -4.06 -14.32 12.85
N VAL A 48 -4.17 -13.04 12.51
CA VAL A 48 -3.65 -12.50 11.25
C VAL A 48 -2.70 -11.34 11.54
N LEU A 49 -1.54 -11.35 10.88
CA LEU A 49 -0.68 -10.19 10.72
C LEU A 49 -0.94 -9.62 9.32
N ILE A 50 -1.37 -8.36 9.26
CA ILE A 50 -1.61 -7.64 7.99
C ILE A 50 -0.70 -6.42 7.99
N HIS A 51 -0.01 -6.17 6.88
CA HIS A 51 0.82 -4.99 6.71
C HIS A 51 0.73 -4.41 5.30
N ALA A 52 1.12 -3.13 5.20
CA ALA A 52 1.29 -2.43 3.94
C ALA A 52 2.66 -1.76 3.90
N ALA A 53 3.33 -1.81 2.74
CA ALA A 53 4.54 -1.05 2.44
C ALA A 53 4.15 0.10 1.49
N ILE A 54 4.20 1.34 1.98
CA ILE A 54 3.74 2.54 1.28
C ILE A 54 4.94 3.26 0.67
N LEU A 55 4.88 3.56 -0.63
CA LEU A 55 5.94 4.25 -1.33
C LEU A 55 5.91 5.74 -1.00
N ILE A 56 6.91 6.20 -0.26
CA ILE A 56 7.02 7.60 0.16
C ILE A 56 7.63 8.46 -0.95
N GLY A 57 8.68 7.95 -1.60
CA GLY A 57 9.30 8.54 -2.79
C GLY A 57 9.73 7.45 -3.77
N THR A 58 9.77 7.77 -5.05
CA THR A 58 10.19 6.81 -6.09
C THR A 58 11.71 6.60 -6.08
N PRO A 59 12.22 5.41 -6.44
CA PRO A 59 13.65 5.21 -6.67
C PRO A 59 14.20 6.17 -7.73
N ASP A 60 15.49 6.52 -7.60
CA ASP A 60 16.22 7.25 -8.63
C ASP A 60 16.10 6.54 -9.99
N ALA A 61 15.99 7.33 -11.07
CA ALA A 61 15.96 6.85 -12.45
C ALA A 61 17.08 5.82 -12.75
N ALA A 62 18.28 6.04 -12.19
CA ALA A 62 19.44 5.18 -12.38
C ALA A 62 19.30 3.77 -11.75
N LEU A 63 18.39 3.58 -10.79
CA LEU A 63 18.20 2.29 -10.11
C LEU A 63 17.25 1.35 -10.87
N TRP A 64 16.41 1.87 -11.77
CA TRP A 64 15.42 1.04 -12.47
C TRP A 64 16.01 -0.10 -13.30
N PRO A 65 17.14 0.08 -14.03
CA PRO A 65 17.79 -1.04 -14.71
C PRO A 65 18.24 -2.16 -13.75
N VAL A 66 18.75 -1.79 -12.57
CA VAL A 66 19.19 -2.75 -11.54
C VAL A 66 17.99 -3.49 -10.95
N LEU A 67 16.93 -2.75 -10.59
CA LEU A 67 15.68 -3.32 -10.09
C LEU A 67 15.04 -4.27 -11.11
N GLY A 68 15.04 -3.87 -12.39
CA GLY A 68 14.54 -4.70 -13.49
C GLY A 68 15.34 -6.00 -13.65
N ALA A 69 16.67 -5.91 -13.59
CA ALA A 69 17.53 -7.10 -13.66
C ALA A 69 17.32 -8.05 -12.47
N LEU A 70 17.19 -7.50 -11.25
CA LEU A 70 16.89 -8.29 -10.06
C LEU A 70 15.53 -8.99 -10.17
N GLN A 71 14.50 -8.28 -10.62
CA GLN A 71 13.17 -8.87 -10.82
C GLN A 71 13.19 -9.97 -11.88
N ALA A 72 13.81 -9.73 -13.03
CA ALA A 72 13.89 -10.74 -14.08
C ALA A 72 14.65 -12.01 -13.62
N ALA A 73 15.68 -11.85 -12.79
CA ALA A 73 16.42 -12.98 -12.23
C ALA A 73 15.61 -13.77 -11.19
N ALA A 74 14.83 -13.08 -10.35
CA ALA A 74 14.04 -13.71 -9.29
C ALA A 74 12.70 -14.27 -9.77
N PHE A 75 12.09 -13.62 -10.76
CA PHE A 75 10.73 -13.86 -11.25
C PHE A 75 10.68 -13.74 -12.78
N PRO A 76 11.22 -14.71 -13.53
CA PRO A 76 11.36 -14.61 -15.00
C PRO A 76 10.02 -14.58 -15.75
N ASP A 77 8.95 -15.12 -15.16
CA ASP A 77 7.62 -15.18 -15.76
C ASP A 77 6.75 -13.94 -15.47
N GLU A 78 7.22 -13.03 -14.61
CA GLU A 78 6.48 -11.82 -14.25
C GLU A 78 6.74 -10.68 -15.26
N PRO A 79 5.76 -9.78 -15.47
CA PRO A 79 5.97 -8.60 -16.31
C PRO A 79 7.16 -7.77 -15.85
N SER A 80 7.90 -7.20 -16.81
CA SER A 80 9.01 -6.30 -16.50
C SER A 80 8.55 -5.08 -15.70
N LEU A 81 9.40 -4.64 -14.77
CA LEU A 81 9.12 -3.44 -13.97
C LEU A 81 9.00 -2.20 -14.84
N ARG A 82 8.02 -1.36 -14.50
CA ARG A 82 7.77 -0.07 -15.14
C ARG A 82 7.74 1.02 -14.08
N ALA A 83 8.61 2.02 -14.24
CA ALA A 83 8.66 3.17 -13.33
C ALA A 83 7.30 3.86 -13.21
N ASP A 84 6.65 4.08 -14.35
CA ASP A 84 5.36 4.77 -14.44
C ASP A 84 4.18 4.03 -13.80
N ASN A 85 4.35 2.74 -13.45
CA ASN A 85 3.32 1.98 -12.73
C ASN A 85 3.35 2.24 -11.22
N HIS A 86 4.21 3.15 -10.75
CA HIS A 86 4.33 3.51 -9.35
C HIS A 86 3.95 4.98 -9.15
N ILE A 87 3.35 5.24 -8.00
CA ILE A 87 3.09 6.59 -7.52
C ILE A 87 3.53 6.66 -6.07
N ALA A 88 4.19 7.76 -5.71
CA ALA A 88 4.70 7.96 -4.36
C ALA A 88 3.88 9.03 -3.64
N LEU A 89 3.89 8.97 -2.31
CA LEU A 89 3.18 9.91 -1.47
C LEU A 89 3.59 11.38 -1.72
N GLU A 90 4.87 11.62 -2.01
CA GLU A 90 5.38 12.95 -2.37
C GLU A 90 4.74 13.56 -3.62
N GLY A 91 4.29 12.73 -4.57
CA GLY A 91 3.58 13.18 -5.76
C GLY A 91 2.07 13.41 -5.53
N LEU A 92 1.54 12.94 -4.41
CA LEU A 92 0.12 13.02 -4.04
C LEU A 92 -0.18 14.09 -2.99
N MET A 93 0.83 14.54 -2.25
CA MET A 93 0.69 15.50 -1.16
C MET A 93 1.67 16.66 -1.35
N ALA A 94 1.19 17.89 -1.31
CA ALA A 94 2.03 19.07 -1.47
C ALA A 94 3.00 19.25 -0.28
N GLY A 95 4.31 19.25 -0.56
CA GLY A 95 5.36 19.78 0.31
C GLY A 95 5.94 18.88 1.42
N ALA A 96 6.78 19.47 2.28
CA ALA A 96 7.66 18.83 3.27
C ALA A 96 6.96 18.02 4.40
N MET A 97 5.63 17.93 4.40
CA MET A 97 4.85 17.20 5.40
C MET A 97 4.75 15.68 5.15
N SER A 98 5.07 15.19 3.95
CA SER A 98 4.74 13.81 3.54
C SER A 98 5.49 12.72 4.32
N ARG A 99 6.73 12.94 4.76
CA ARG A 99 7.53 11.88 5.42
C ARG A 99 7.33 11.82 6.93
N THR A 100 7.17 12.98 7.57
CA THR A 100 7.16 13.11 9.04
C THR A 100 5.75 13.11 9.61
N ALA A 101 4.79 13.79 8.96
CA ALA A 101 3.43 13.90 9.47
C ALA A 101 2.53 12.74 9.04
N PHE A 102 2.83 12.08 7.91
CA PHE A 102 2.00 11.03 7.35
C PHE A 102 1.79 9.83 8.29
N PRO A 103 2.82 9.25 8.94
CA PRO A 103 2.59 8.11 9.83
C PRO A 103 1.60 8.42 10.95
N GLY A 104 1.74 9.59 11.58
CA GLY A 104 0.82 10.03 12.63
C GLY A 104 -0.60 10.28 12.13
N ALA A 105 -0.76 10.88 10.94
CA ALA A 105 -2.07 11.08 10.32
C ALA A 105 -2.73 9.75 9.94
N LEU A 106 -1.95 8.80 9.39
CA LEU A 106 -2.42 7.47 9.00
C LEU A 106 -2.89 6.68 10.22
N ILE A 107 -2.15 6.72 11.34
CA ILE A 107 -2.53 6.04 12.59
C ILE A 107 -3.86 6.59 13.11
N ARG A 108 -4.05 7.91 13.12
CA ARG A 108 -5.32 8.54 13.54
C ARG A 108 -6.48 8.13 12.64
N ALA A 109 -6.29 8.22 11.32
CA ALA A 109 -7.29 7.81 10.34
C ALA A 109 -7.68 6.33 10.48
N ALA A 110 -6.69 5.45 10.69
CA ALA A 110 -6.91 4.02 10.89
C ALA A 110 -7.68 3.75 12.19
N LYS A 111 -7.30 4.40 13.30
CA LYS A 111 -8.00 4.28 14.59
C LYS A 111 -9.46 4.68 14.48
N ASP A 112 -9.75 5.78 13.80
CA ASP A 112 -11.12 6.29 13.66
C ASP A 112 -11.96 5.38 12.76
N ARG A 113 -11.37 4.85 11.68
CA ARG A 113 -12.04 3.89 10.79
C ARG A 113 -12.34 2.57 11.48
N LEU A 114 -11.38 2.02 12.23
CA LEU A 114 -11.55 0.78 12.99
C LEU A 114 -12.60 0.94 14.09
N SER A 115 -12.59 2.05 14.81
CA SER A 115 -13.58 2.34 15.84
C SER A 115 -15.00 2.40 15.26
N ALA A 116 -15.16 3.04 14.09
CA ALA A 116 -16.44 3.10 13.39
C ALA A 116 -16.89 1.73 12.84
N LEU A 117 -15.97 0.88 12.39
CA LEU A 117 -16.28 -0.51 11.99
C LEU A 117 -16.77 -1.33 13.18
N ALA A 118 -16.03 -1.31 14.28
CA ALA A 118 -16.39 -2.07 15.48
C ALA A 118 -17.73 -1.62 16.07
N HIS A 119 -18.04 -0.31 16.02
CA HIS A 119 -19.35 0.18 16.46
C HIS A 119 -20.50 -0.30 15.55
N ARG A 120 -20.27 -0.40 14.24
CA ARG A 120 -21.27 -0.94 13.29
C ARG A 120 -21.52 -2.42 13.52
N GLU A 121 -20.47 -3.21 13.70
CA GLU A 121 -20.60 -4.65 13.98
C GLU A 121 -21.38 -4.90 15.28
N ARG A 122 -21.11 -4.14 16.34
CA ARG A 122 -21.85 -4.23 17.61
C ARG A 122 -23.33 -3.82 17.51
N ARG A 123 -23.70 -2.98 16.53
CA ARG A 123 -25.09 -2.57 16.30
C ARG A 123 -25.85 -3.54 15.40
N ALA A 124 -25.14 -4.41 14.68
CA ALA A 124 -25.71 -5.40 13.77
C ALA A 124 -25.83 -6.80 14.41
N ALA A 125 -25.28 -6.97 15.62
CA ALA A 125 -25.39 -8.14 16.48
C ALA A 125 -26.46 -7.91 17.55
#